data_AF-A0AAE3UAH0-F1
#
_entry.id   AF-A0AAE3UAH0-F1
#
_cell.length_a   1.000
_cell.length_b   1.000
_cell.length_c   1.000
_cell.angle_alpha   90.00
_cell.angle_beta   90.00
_cell.angle_gamma   90.00
#
_symmetry.space_group_name_H-M   'P 1'
#
loop_
_entity.id
_entity.type
_entity.pdbx_description
1 polymer ?
#
loop_
_entity_poly.entity_id
_entity_poly.type
_entity_poly.pdbx_seq_one_letter_code
_entity_poly.pdbx_strand_id
1 'polypeptide(L)' 'MLSLFVLFAFTGFAQENLPDKILGTWLMENKESKIEIFRKGHTFNGILLWSKQMYEADDV' A
#
# COMPACT_ATOMS: atom_id res chain seq x y z
N MET A 1 39.44 -20.09 0.73
CA MET A 1 38.69 -19.43 -0.37
C MET A 1 37.19 -19.78 -0.38
N LEU A 2 36.74 -20.87 0.27
CA LEU A 2 35.29 -21.18 0.41
C LEU A 2 34.63 -20.49 1.61
N SER A 3 35.35 -20.32 2.73
CA SER A 3 34.81 -19.74 3.97
C SER A 3 34.39 -18.27 3.87
N LEU A 4 34.90 -17.51 2.89
CA LEU A 4 34.55 -16.09 2.73
C LEU A 4 33.17 -15.90 2.08
N PHE A 5 32.68 -16.89 1.34
CA PHE A 5 31.39 -16.83 0.63
C PHE A 5 30.20 -17.05 1.56
N VAL A 6 30.37 -17.84 2.63
CA VAL A 6 29.30 -18.17 3.59
C VAL A 6 28.89 -16.96 4.44
N LEU A 7 29.81 -16.03 4.70
CA LEU A 7 29.54 -14.84 5.52
C LEU A 7 28.67 -13.79 4.80
N PHE A 8 28.63 -13.80 3.46
CA PHE A 8 27.81 -12.87 2.68
C PHE A 8 26.34 -13.28 2.56
N ALA A 9 25.96 -14.51 2.92
CA ALA A 9 24.58 -14.97 2.82
C ALA A 9 23.65 -14.36 3.90
N PHE A 10 24.22 -13.80 4.97
CA PHE A 10 23.45 -13.27 6.12
C PHE A 10 23.01 -11.80 5.98
N THR A 11 23.43 -11.08 4.93
CA THR A 11 23.06 -9.67 4.72
C THR A 11 21.78 -9.47 3.90
N GLY A 12 21.05 -10.55 3.59
CA GLY A 12 19.88 -10.53 2.70
C GLY A 12 18.58 -9.93 3.25
N PHE A 13 18.54 -9.45 4.50
CA PHE A 13 17.33 -8.91 5.13
C PHE A 13 17.22 -7.38 5.05
N ALA A 14 17.60 -6.78 3.93
CA ALA A 14 17.45 -5.33 3.68
C ALA A 14 16.10 -4.97 3.03
N GLN A 15 15.07 -5.83 3.14
CA GLN A 15 13.74 -5.48 2.65
C GLN A 15 13.12 -4.45 3.61
N GLU A 16 13.51 -3.18 3.45
CA GLU A 16 12.84 -2.02 4.02
C GLU A 16 11.47 -1.80 3.35
N ASN A 17 10.65 -2.83 3.33
CA ASN A 17 9.22 -2.67 3.05
C ASN A 17 8.58 -2.15 4.34
N LEU A 18 8.89 -0.90 4.70
CA LEU A 18 8.17 -0.22 5.78
C LEU A 18 6.69 -0.26 5.39
N PRO A 19 5.85 -0.98 6.15
CA PRO A 19 4.43 -1.11 5.81
C PRO A 19 3.73 0.25 5.96
N ASP A 20 4.40 1.26 6.52
CA ASP A 20 3.97 2.66 6.51
C ASP A 20 4.00 3.32 5.11
N LYS A 21 4.69 2.74 4.12
CA LYS A 21 4.78 3.31 2.77
C LYS A 21 3.43 3.36 2.04
N ILE A 22 2.48 2.50 2.42
CA ILE A 22 1.12 2.52 1.86
C ILE A 22 0.23 3.58 2.51
N LEU A 23 0.68 4.26 3.56
CA LEU A 23 -0.11 5.29 4.23
C LEU A 23 -0.24 6.55 3.36
N GLY A 24 -1.39 7.19 3.49
CA GLY A 24 -1.71 8.43 2.82
C GLY A 24 -2.75 8.23 1.73
N THR A 25 -2.77 9.16 0.79
CA THR A 25 -3.88 9.29 -0.14
C THR A 25 -3.49 8.87 -1.55
N TRP A 26 -4.28 7.98 -2.12
CA TRP A 26 -4.01 7.34 -3.40
C TRP A 26 -5.12 7.68 -4.39
N LEU A 27 -4.70 8.05 -5.59
CA LEU A 27 -5.60 8.14 -6.75
C LEU A 27 -5.58 6.79 -7.45
N MET A 28 -6.75 6.21 -7.68
CA MET A 28 -6.87 4.95 -8.41
C MET A 28 -6.41 5.12 -9.85
N GLU A 29 -5.97 4.03 -10.48
CA GLU A 29 -5.37 4.05 -11.83
C GLU A 29 -6.28 4.69 -12.89
N ASN A 30 -7.57 4.40 -12.81
CA ASN A 30 -8.60 4.99 -13.66
C ASN A 30 -8.82 6.50 -13.42
N LYS A 31 -8.24 7.08 -12.36
CA LYS A 31 -8.47 8.46 -11.90
C LYS A 31 -9.94 8.77 -11.62
N GLU A 32 -10.73 7.75 -11.33
CA GLU A 32 -12.16 7.87 -11.05
C GLU A 32 -12.45 7.88 -9.57
N SER A 33 -11.51 7.44 -8.73
CA SER A 33 -11.69 7.43 -7.29
C SER A 33 -10.39 7.71 -6.55
N LYS A 34 -10.54 8.24 -5.34
CA LYS A 34 -9.46 8.55 -4.41
C LYS A 34 -9.73 7.85 -3.10
N ILE A 35 -8.75 7.11 -2.62
CA ILE A 35 -8.81 6.39 -1.34
C ILE A 35 -7.75 6.93 -0.39
N GLU A 36 -8.02 6.86 0.90
CA GLU A 36 -7.05 7.16 1.95
C GLU A 36 -6.78 5.90 2.75
N ILE A 37 -5.51 5.54 2.87
CA ILE A 37 -5.04 4.41 3.64
C ILE A 37 -4.42 4.94 4.94
N PHE A 38 -4.96 4.49 6.07
CA PHE A 38 -4.47 4.84 7.40
C PHE A 38 -4.24 3.59 8.24
N ARG A 39 -3.31 3.69 9.20
CA ARG A 39 -3.03 2.61 10.15
C ARG A 39 -3.95 2.76 11.36
N LYS A 40 -4.58 1.66 11.77
CA LYS A 40 -5.28 1.53 13.05
C LYS A 40 -4.71 0.35 13.82
N GLY A 41 -3.88 0.64 14.83
CA GLY A 41 -3.13 -0.38 15.57
C GLY A 41 -2.16 -1.13 14.66
N HIS A 42 -2.37 -2.44 14.51
CA HIS A 42 -1.58 -3.33 13.64
C HIS A 42 -2.22 -3.59 12.27
N THR A 43 -3.32 -2.90 11.94
CA THR A 43 -4.06 -3.10 10.67
C THR A 43 -4.03 -1.84 9.82
N PHE A 44 -4.01 -2.01 8.50
CA PHE A 44 -4.20 -0.93 7.54
C PHE A 44 -5.65 -0.94 7.08
N ASN A 45 -6.28 0.22 7.10
CA ASN A 45 -7.66 0.41 6.67
C ASN A 45 -7.69 1.47 5.57
N GLY A 46 -8.60 1.30 4.62
CA GLY A 46 -8.82 2.23 3.52
C GLY A 46 -10.22 2.84 3.61
N ILE A 47 -10.35 4.15 3.42
CA ILE A 47 -11.64 4.82 3.19
C ILE A 47 -11.68 5.40 1.78
N LEU A 48 -12.84 5.32 1.14
CA LEU A 48 -13.11 6.03 -0.11
C LEU A 48 -13.36 7.50 0.21
N LEU A 49 -12.47 8.40 -0.24
CA LEU A 49 -12.65 9.84 -0.07
C LEU A 49 -13.61 10.42 -1.11
N TRP A 50 -13.44 10.03 -2.37
CA TRP A 50 -14.37 10.40 -3.44
C TRP A 50 -14.32 9.40 -4.60
N SER A 51 -15.42 9.33 -5.34
CA SER A 51 -15.52 8.61 -6.62
C SER A 51 -16.35 9.47 -7.59
N LYS A 52 -16.02 9.45 -8.88
CA LYS A 52 -16.86 10.06 -9.93
C LYS A 52 -18.23 9.39 -10.00
N GLN A 53 -18.26 8.11 -9.68
CA GLN A 53 -19.46 7.28 -9.64
C GLN A 53 -19.66 6.86 -8.18
N MET A 54 -20.30 7.75 -7.42
CA MET A 54 -20.68 7.53 -6.02
C MET A 54 -22.06 6.88 -5.90
N TYR A 55 -22.91 7.09 -6.91
CA TYR A 55 -24.29 6.66 -6.94
C TYR A 55 -24.52 5.97 -8.29
N GLU A 56 -25.21 4.84 -8.25
CA GLU A 56 -25.81 4.29 -9.47
C GLU A 56 -26.90 5.26 -9.94
N ALA A 57 -27.15 5.32 -11.25
CA ALA A 57 -28.24 6.13 -11.75
C ALA A 57 -29.54 5.59 -11.16
N ASP A 58 -30.33 6.44 -10.50
CA ASP A 58 -31.69 6.07 -10.13
C ASP A 58 -32.43 5.75 -11.44
N ASP A 59 -32.81 4.48 -11.59
CA ASP A 59 -33.59 3.99 -12.74
C ASP A 59 -34.95 4.71 -12.69
N VAL A 60 -35.14 5.69 -13.58
CA VAL A 60 -36.39 6.47 -13.75
C VAL A 60 -37.29 5.89 -14.81
#